data_AF-A0A517PMN7-F1
#
_entry.id   AF-A0A517PMN7-F1
#
_cell.length_a   1.000
_cell.length_b   1.000
_cell.length_c   1.000
_cell.angle_alpha   90.00
_cell.angle_beta   90.00
_cell.angle_gamma   90.00
#
_symmetry.space_group_name_H-M   'P 1'
#
loop_
_entity.id
_entity.type
_entity.pdbx_description
1 polymer ?
#
loop_
_entity_poly.entity_id
_entity_poly.type
_entity_poly.pdbx_seq_one_letter_code
_entity_poly.pdbx_strand_id
1 'polypeptide(L)'
;MHNPSTGPVRIISCADGDFLSDLELQEWSRYTGPACWYSLSYPGDWVKDEKDGILQLSPPEGESTLTISCHWKSVLPQTSTVAGMEMDFDQLFVRHRNIQQRPPLAIEHESSAYSGEAIIQKKRSWWQNLVSWIPGFPQNWQFWNLWLIRERSIQMVVTYFYDPRIKDEHFKIVQQILHSIQITLDPAHPPELFAQEVLTLAEAKFPLIPSHLLPGFRLKFGEAELNLSNFYRAYLNSRSEFEKNITTALATILQINEWGTDQTEPEFEQVRDRIMPILLSRDSWQNHFPNFVGENWIANLAILYVVDESNAYWYIHEKLLEKWGINYEEIHELALTNLDRYFEYHQIELICMSREDGPDMIIQSKPDAYNASQVLSRGFYQQARRFLGSEFLAGVPNRDFLLALSLSESQIIEKIQHNIACDYLKMDHPLTDQLLVVTADGVSEYCGVG
;
A
#
# COMPACT_ATOMS: atom_id res chain seq x y z
N MET A 1 11.07 29.45 -39.47
CA MET A 1 9.81 28.83 -38.99
C MET A 1 10.20 27.87 -37.87
N HIS A 2 10.15 28.35 -36.64
CA HIS A 2 10.47 27.57 -35.44
C HIS A 2 9.21 26.86 -34.95
N ASN A 3 9.34 25.54 -34.74
CA ASN A 3 8.37 24.73 -34.02
C ASN A 3 8.57 24.98 -32.51
N PRO A 4 7.51 25.24 -31.72
CA PRO A 4 7.67 25.42 -30.28
C PRO A 4 7.86 24.06 -29.59
N SER A 5 8.77 24.08 -28.64
CA SER A 5 9.18 23.03 -27.71
C SER A 5 8.01 22.35 -26.99
N THR A 6 8.01 21.02 -27.01
CA THR A 6 7.36 20.13 -26.04
C THR A 6 7.87 20.43 -24.62
N GLY A 7 6.96 20.70 -23.67
CA GLY A 7 7.29 20.97 -22.26
C GLY A 7 7.74 19.74 -21.46
N PRO A 8 8.07 19.91 -20.16
CA PRO A 8 8.75 18.90 -19.33
C PRO A 8 7.87 17.75 -18.80
N VAL A 9 6.62 17.62 -19.26
CA VAL A 9 5.63 16.67 -18.72
C VAL A 9 5.34 15.58 -19.74
N ARG A 10 5.55 14.30 -19.35
CA ARG A 10 5.02 13.15 -20.07
C ARG A 10 3.67 12.77 -19.47
N ILE A 11 2.60 13.07 -20.21
CA ILE A 11 1.25 12.63 -19.89
C ILE A 11 1.08 11.23 -20.45
N ILE A 12 0.83 10.25 -19.59
CA ILE A 12 0.43 8.90 -20.02
C ILE A 12 -1.09 8.87 -19.99
N SER A 13 -1.69 9.05 -21.17
CA SER A 13 -3.13 8.84 -21.37
C SER A 13 -3.40 7.34 -21.47
N CYS A 14 -4.28 6.80 -20.64
CA CYS A 14 -4.91 5.50 -20.89
C CYS A 14 -5.98 5.67 -21.98
N ALA A 15 -5.58 6.08 -23.18
CA ALA A 15 -6.43 6.13 -24.36
C ALA A 15 -5.58 5.85 -25.60
N ASP A 16 -5.24 4.58 -25.80
CA ASP A 16 -5.03 3.98 -27.11
C ASP A 16 -5.70 2.60 -27.05
N GLY A 17 -7.02 2.64 -27.02
CA GLY A 17 -7.88 1.52 -27.36
C GLY A 17 -8.47 1.79 -28.74
N ASP A 18 -7.97 1.09 -29.76
CA ASP A 18 -8.70 0.95 -31.02
C ASP A 18 -9.94 0.08 -30.73
N PHE A 19 -11.10 0.73 -30.74
CA PHE A 19 -12.39 0.09 -30.56
C PHE A 19 -12.99 -0.28 -31.92
N LEU A 20 -13.51 -1.52 -31.97
CA LEU A 20 -14.46 -2.08 -32.94
C LEU A 20 -13.88 -2.76 -34.20
N SER A 21 -13.51 -4.02 -34.01
CA SER A 21 -14.08 -5.09 -34.84
C SER A 21 -14.31 -6.35 -33.99
N ASP A 22 -15.58 -6.56 -33.67
CA ASP A 22 -16.28 -7.85 -33.56
C ASP A 22 -15.73 -8.97 -32.65
N LEU A 23 -16.46 -9.14 -31.54
CA LEU A 23 -16.89 -10.41 -30.92
C LEU A 23 -15.84 -11.41 -30.40
N GLU A 24 -16.00 -11.75 -29.11
CA GLU A 24 -15.47 -12.90 -28.35
C GLU A 24 -14.05 -12.83 -27.76
N LEU A 25 -13.82 -12.02 -26.72
CA LEU A 25 -12.72 -12.26 -25.76
C LEU A 25 -13.16 -11.87 -24.33
N GLN A 26 -13.28 -12.86 -23.43
CA GLN A 26 -13.42 -12.64 -21.98
C GLN A 26 -12.09 -12.13 -21.40
N GLU A 27 -12.10 -10.96 -20.77
CA GLU A 27 -10.94 -10.33 -20.14
C GLU A 27 -10.58 -11.04 -18.82
N TRP A 28 -9.41 -11.69 -18.76
CA TRP A 28 -8.86 -12.23 -17.52
C TRP A 28 -8.17 -11.11 -16.73
N SER A 29 -8.51 -10.98 -15.45
CA SER A 29 -7.86 -10.10 -14.49
C SER A 29 -6.67 -10.78 -13.82
N ARG A 30 -5.65 -9.98 -13.42
CA ARG A 30 -4.49 -10.47 -12.67
C ARG A 30 -4.59 -10.08 -11.20
N TYR A 31 -4.22 -10.99 -10.32
CA TYR A 31 -4.13 -10.77 -8.88
C TYR A 31 -2.73 -11.11 -8.38
N THR A 32 -2.22 -10.30 -7.46
CA THR A 32 -0.99 -10.53 -6.71
C THR A 32 -1.34 -10.63 -5.25
N GLY A 33 -0.97 -11.73 -4.61
CA GLY A 33 -1.25 -11.98 -3.20
C GLY A 33 -0.38 -11.16 -2.24
N PRO A 34 -0.69 -11.23 -0.93
CA PRO A 34 0.04 -10.53 0.11
C PRO A 34 1.55 -10.77 0.03
N ALA A 35 2.34 -9.73 0.30
CA ALA A 35 3.81 -9.74 0.25
C ALA A 35 4.40 -10.25 -1.09
N CYS A 36 3.64 -10.18 -2.18
CA CYS A 36 4.01 -10.65 -3.52
C CYS A 36 4.43 -12.12 -3.55
N TRP A 37 3.86 -12.95 -2.66
CA TRP A 37 4.18 -14.37 -2.56
C TRP A 37 3.69 -15.19 -3.75
N TYR A 38 2.56 -14.80 -4.33
CA TYR A 38 2.00 -15.46 -5.49
C TYR A 38 1.29 -14.47 -6.40
N SER A 39 1.12 -14.86 -7.65
CA SER A 39 0.17 -14.21 -8.55
C SER A 39 -0.66 -15.26 -9.27
N LEU A 40 -1.86 -14.87 -9.70
CA LEU A 40 -2.76 -15.70 -10.51
C LEU A 40 -3.58 -14.83 -11.43
N SER A 41 -4.22 -15.47 -12.40
CA SER A 41 -5.20 -14.85 -13.28
C SER A 41 -6.57 -15.47 -13.01
N TYR A 42 -7.62 -14.67 -13.13
CA TYR A 42 -9.01 -15.10 -12.96
C TYR A 42 -9.94 -14.33 -13.92
N PRO A 43 -11.14 -14.83 -14.25
CA PRO A 43 -12.05 -14.11 -15.13
C PRO A 43 -12.47 -12.76 -14.54
N GLY A 44 -12.45 -11.69 -15.33
CA GLY A 44 -12.71 -10.33 -14.85
C GLY A 44 -14.14 -10.06 -14.38
N ASP A 45 -15.09 -10.93 -14.77
CA ASP A 45 -16.48 -10.89 -14.34
C ASP A 45 -16.72 -11.60 -12.99
N TRP A 46 -15.73 -12.29 -12.42
CA TRP A 46 -15.85 -12.93 -11.11
C TRP A 46 -15.75 -11.90 -9.97
N VAL A 47 -16.60 -12.10 -8.97
CA VAL A 47 -16.58 -11.32 -7.73
C VAL A 47 -15.35 -11.71 -6.91
N LYS A 48 -14.51 -10.72 -6.64
CA LYS A 48 -13.33 -10.82 -5.77
C LYS A 48 -13.64 -10.22 -4.40
N ASP A 49 -13.45 -11.01 -3.34
CA ASP A 49 -13.47 -10.56 -1.95
C ASP A 49 -12.15 -10.96 -1.28
N GLU A 50 -11.52 -10.05 -0.54
CA GLU A 50 -10.25 -10.30 0.14
C GLU A 50 -10.34 -9.85 1.59
N LYS A 51 -10.08 -10.78 2.51
CA LYS A 51 -10.15 -10.50 3.94
C LYS A 51 -9.14 -11.33 4.71
N ASP A 52 -8.40 -10.68 5.61
CA ASP A 52 -7.44 -11.33 6.51
C ASP A 52 -6.40 -12.22 5.77
N GLY A 53 -5.97 -11.79 4.57
CA GLY A 53 -5.01 -12.52 3.73
C GLY A 53 -5.60 -13.71 2.95
N ILE A 54 -6.92 -13.89 3.00
CA ILE A 54 -7.65 -14.92 2.26
C ILE A 54 -8.33 -14.26 1.06
N LEU A 55 -8.01 -14.76 -0.14
CA LEU A 55 -8.67 -14.39 -1.38
C LEU A 55 -9.86 -15.32 -1.61
N GLN A 56 -11.03 -14.74 -1.86
CA GLN A 56 -12.23 -15.44 -2.28
C GLN A 56 -12.66 -14.96 -3.67
N LEU A 57 -12.87 -15.93 -4.57
CA LEU A 57 -13.34 -15.71 -5.93
C LEU A 57 -14.65 -16.49 -6.15
N SER A 58 -15.66 -15.81 -6.65
CA SER A 58 -16.98 -16.40 -6.93
C SER A 58 -17.50 -15.95 -8.29
N PRO A 59 -18.12 -16.84 -9.10
CA PRO A 59 -18.76 -16.42 -10.33
C PRO A 59 -19.95 -15.50 -10.06
N PRO A 60 -20.32 -14.61 -11.00
CA PRO A 60 -21.43 -13.67 -10.83
C PRO A 60 -22.79 -14.39 -10.66
N GLU A 61 -22.95 -15.54 -11.32
CA GLU A 61 -24.12 -16.41 -11.22
C GLU A 61 -23.71 -17.78 -10.64
N GLY A 62 -23.84 -17.97 -9.33
CA GLY A 62 -23.63 -19.29 -8.72
C GLY A 62 -23.36 -19.27 -7.23
N GLU A 63 -23.49 -20.44 -6.60
CA GLU A 63 -23.12 -20.66 -5.18
C GLU A 63 -21.71 -21.26 -5.01
N SER A 64 -20.94 -21.41 -6.10
CA SER A 64 -19.58 -21.93 -6.04
C SER A 64 -18.60 -20.87 -5.54
N THR A 65 -17.57 -21.30 -4.83
CA THR A 65 -16.60 -20.38 -4.21
C THR A 65 -15.21 -21.01 -4.24
N LEU A 66 -14.24 -20.28 -4.79
CA LEU A 66 -12.83 -20.61 -4.74
C LEU A 66 -12.16 -19.73 -3.68
N THR A 67 -11.52 -20.36 -2.70
CA THR A 67 -10.82 -19.69 -1.62
C THR A 67 -9.34 -20.04 -1.69
N ILE A 68 -8.47 -19.03 -1.63
CA ILE A 68 -7.03 -19.16 -1.72
C ILE A 68 -6.43 -18.49 -0.49
N SER A 69 -5.70 -19.27 0.30
CA SER A 69 -4.96 -18.80 1.46
C SER A 69 -3.50 -19.18 1.35
N CYS A 70 -2.60 -18.29 1.72
CA CYS A 70 -1.17 -18.47 1.58
C CYS A 70 -0.48 -18.17 2.91
N HIS A 71 0.35 -19.10 3.40
CA HIS A 71 0.95 -19.04 4.72
C HIS A 71 2.45 -19.30 4.66
N TRP A 72 3.17 -18.73 5.61
CA TRP A 72 4.58 -19.01 5.81
C TRP A 72 4.77 -20.27 6.69
N LYS A 73 5.64 -21.18 6.26
CA LYS A 73 5.80 -22.54 6.81
C LYS A 73 6.14 -22.57 8.30
N SER A 74 6.86 -21.56 8.82
CA SER A 74 7.23 -21.49 10.25
C SER A 74 6.14 -20.91 11.17
N VAL A 75 5.03 -20.40 10.62
CA VAL A 75 3.94 -19.75 11.38
C VAL A 75 2.78 -20.71 11.66
N LEU A 76 2.77 -21.89 11.03
CA LEU A 76 1.88 -22.98 11.46
C LEU A 76 2.39 -23.53 12.81
N PRO A 77 1.49 -23.81 13.79
CA PRO A 77 1.90 -24.56 14.97
C PRO A 77 2.56 -25.85 14.50
N GLN A 78 3.79 -26.11 14.98
CA GLN A 78 4.51 -27.35 14.71
C GLN A 78 3.69 -28.52 15.29
N THR A 79 2.75 -29.04 14.52
CA THR A 79 2.20 -30.36 14.78
C THR A 79 3.29 -31.34 14.39
N SER A 80 3.84 -31.95 15.42
CA SER A 80 4.85 -32.99 15.36
C SER A 80 4.35 -34.18 14.53
N THR A 81 4.89 -34.36 13.32
CA THR A 81 5.15 -35.67 12.68
C THR A 81 5.97 -35.46 11.41
N VAL A 82 7.24 -35.89 11.39
CA VAL A 82 7.70 -37.10 10.69
C VAL A 82 7.15 -37.20 9.26
N ALA A 83 8.02 -36.95 8.28
CA ALA A 83 7.96 -37.42 6.89
C ALA A 83 6.64 -38.10 6.46
N GLY A 84 5.63 -37.30 6.15
CA GLY A 84 4.31 -37.84 5.81
C GLY A 84 3.23 -36.78 5.94
N MET A 85 2.72 -36.35 4.80
CA MET A 85 1.71 -35.32 4.66
C MET A 85 0.33 -35.89 5.02
N GLU A 86 -0.01 -35.99 6.29
CA GLU A 86 -1.39 -36.22 6.70
C GLU A 86 -2.06 -34.88 7.01
N MET A 87 -2.98 -34.47 6.13
CA MET A 87 -3.86 -33.33 6.35
C MET A 87 -4.84 -33.66 7.47
N ASP A 88 -4.86 -32.83 8.51
CA ASP A 88 -5.87 -32.90 9.55
C ASP A 88 -7.16 -32.21 9.08
N PHE A 89 -8.00 -32.96 8.37
CA PHE A 89 -9.29 -32.46 7.87
C PHE A 89 -10.26 -32.05 8.98
N ASP A 90 -10.06 -32.53 10.22
CA ASP A 90 -10.87 -32.16 11.38
C ASP A 90 -10.60 -30.70 11.82
N GLN A 91 -9.42 -30.14 11.49
CA GLN A 91 -9.14 -28.71 11.70
C GLN A 91 -9.78 -27.80 10.65
N LEU A 92 -10.05 -28.32 9.45
CA LEU A 92 -10.62 -27.53 8.35
C LEU A 92 -12.15 -27.60 8.28
N PHE A 93 -12.74 -28.74 8.67
CA PHE A 93 -14.16 -29.00 8.50
C PHE A 93 -14.80 -29.50 9.79
N VAL A 94 -15.95 -28.94 10.14
CA VAL A 94 -16.73 -29.36 11.33
C VAL A 94 -17.17 -30.83 11.21
N ARG A 95 -17.53 -31.25 10.00
CA ARG A 95 -17.79 -32.64 9.61
C ARG A 95 -17.40 -32.82 8.16
N HIS A 96 -16.77 -33.94 7.84
CA HIS A 96 -16.40 -34.32 6.48
C HIS A 96 -16.71 -35.81 6.23
N ARG A 97 -16.82 -36.18 4.95
CA ARG A 97 -16.98 -37.57 4.48
C ARG A 97 -16.49 -37.73 3.05
N ASN A 98 -16.39 -38.98 2.60
CA ASN A 98 -16.07 -39.34 1.22
C ASN A 98 -14.78 -38.69 0.70
N ILE A 99 -13.77 -38.56 1.56
CA ILE A 99 -12.48 -37.97 1.20
C ILE A 99 -11.75 -38.90 0.24
N GLN A 100 -11.32 -38.37 -0.89
CA GLN A 100 -10.54 -39.05 -1.92
C GLN A 100 -9.32 -38.23 -2.27
N GLN A 101 -8.16 -38.88 -2.38
CA GLN A 101 -6.97 -38.27 -2.93
C GLN A 101 -7.09 -38.18 -4.45
N ARG A 102 -6.73 -37.02 -5.01
CA ARG A 102 -6.74 -36.76 -6.45
C ARG A 102 -5.30 -36.64 -6.98
N PRO A 103 -5.09 -36.81 -8.29
CA PRO A 103 -3.81 -36.51 -8.90
C PRO A 103 -3.37 -35.07 -8.58
N PRO A 104 -2.07 -34.83 -8.35
CA PRO A 104 -1.54 -33.49 -8.10
C PRO A 104 -1.77 -32.58 -9.32
N LEU A 105 -1.70 -31.26 -9.08
CA LEU A 105 -1.76 -30.28 -10.15
C LEU A 105 -0.50 -30.39 -11.04
N ALA A 106 -0.69 -30.25 -12.35
CA ALA A 106 0.39 -30.21 -13.32
C ALA A 106 1.00 -28.81 -13.40
N ILE A 107 1.57 -28.35 -12.27
CA ILE A 107 2.26 -27.07 -12.11
C ILE A 107 3.72 -27.32 -11.69
N GLU A 108 4.57 -26.30 -11.80
CA GLU A 108 6.01 -26.42 -11.46
C GLU A 108 6.27 -26.65 -9.97
N HIS A 109 5.31 -26.32 -9.11
CA HIS A 109 5.41 -26.42 -7.66
C HIS A 109 4.94 -27.78 -7.13
N GLU A 110 5.48 -28.20 -5.98
CA GLU A 110 5.02 -29.41 -5.30
C GLU A 110 3.54 -29.24 -4.92
N SER A 111 2.69 -30.17 -5.34
CA SER A 111 1.26 -30.09 -5.05
C SER A 111 0.64 -31.42 -4.64
N SER A 112 -0.46 -31.34 -3.89
CA SER A 112 -1.31 -32.48 -3.53
C SER A 112 -2.77 -32.06 -3.61
N ALA A 113 -3.64 -32.97 -4.04
CA ALA A 113 -5.04 -32.67 -4.28
C ALA A 113 -5.95 -33.67 -3.58
N TYR A 114 -7.07 -33.18 -3.06
CA TYR A 114 -8.09 -33.96 -2.37
C TYR A 114 -9.48 -33.48 -2.77
N SER A 115 -10.48 -34.34 -2.61
CA SER A 115 -11.89 -33.97 -2.74
C SER A 115 -12.73 -34.69 -1.71
N GLY A 116 -13.88 -34.11 -1.35
CA GLY A 116 -14.83 -34.76 -0.46
C GLY A 116 -16.10 -33.94 -0.30
N GLU A 117 -16.85 -34.27 0.75
CA GLU A 117 -18.05 -33.56 1.15
C GLU A 117 -17.87 -33.05 2.59
N ALA A 118 -18.30 -31.82 2.87
CA ALA A 118 -18.22 -31.24 4.20
C ALA A 118 -19.44 -30.38 4.55
N ILE A 119 -19.65 -30.16 5.85
CA ILE A 119 -20.61 -29.17 6.37
C ILE A 119 -19.85 -27.92 6.78
N ILE A 120 -20.13 -26.80 6.10
CA ILE A 120 -19.56 -25.48 6.43
C ILE A 120 -20.52 -24.74 7.37
N GLN A 121 -20.02 -24.25 8.51
CA GLN A 121 -20.79 -23.33 9.35
C GLN A 121 -20.84 -21.94 8.70
N LYS A 122 -21.88 -21.64 7.91
CA LYS A 122 -22.32 -20.24 7.76
C LYS A 122 -22.92 -19.79 9.11
N LYS A 123 -22.64 -18.56 9.56
CA LYS A 123 -23.24 -17.96 10.78
C LYS A 123 -24.75 -18.25 10.79
N ARG A 124 -25.19 -19.19 11.63
CA ARG A 124 -26.62 -19.53 11.77
C ARG A 124 -27.28 -18.54 12.72
N SER A 125 -28.44 -18.02 12.35
CA SER A 125 -29.30 -17.32 13.31
C SER A 125 -29.71 -18.29 14.42
N TRP A 126 -29.79 -17.78 15.66
CA TRP A 126 -30.02 -18.56 16.89
C TRP A 126 -31.21 -19.56 16.80
N TRP A 127 -32.26 -19.25 16.04
CA TRP A 127 -33.41 -20.11 15.81
C TRP A 127 -33.15 -21.34 14.92
N GLN A 128 -32.14 -21.33 14.05
CA GLN A 128 -31.80 -22.43 13.13
C GLN A 128 -30.98 -23.50 13.86
N ASN A 129 -30.30 -23.13 14.95
CA ASN A 129 -29.65 -24.07 15.86
C ASN A 129 -30.67 -24.88 16.67
N LEU A 130 -31.80 -24.28 17.05
CA LEU A 130 -32.87 -24.95 17.81
C LEU A 130 -33.55 -26.10 17.03
N VAL A 131 -33.59 -26.03 15.69
CA VAL A 131 -34.26 -27.03 14.86
C VAL A 131 -33.29 -28.09 14.29
N SER A 132 -31.98 -27.88 14.45
CA SER A 132 -30.93 -28.76 13.93
C SER A 132 -30.81 -30.13 14.63
N TRP A 133 -31.44 -30.29 15.81
CA TRP A 133 -31.51 -31.58 16.51
C TRP A 133 -32.57 -32.52 15.96
N ILE A 134 -33.51 -32.03 15.12
CA ILE A 134 -34.66 -32.81 14.65
C ILE A 134 -34.20 -33.77 13.53
N PRO A 135 -34.38 -35.10 13.68
CA PRO A 135 -34.08 -36.06 12.63
C PRO A 135 -34.95 -35.77 11.40
N GLY A 136 -34.32 -35.47 10.26
CA GLY A 136 -35.00 -35.15 9.00
C GLY A 136 -34.78 -33.72 8.49
N PHE A 137 -34.12 -32.83 9.25
CA PHE A 137 -33.71 -31.52 8.72
C PHE A 137 -32.51 -31.65 7.77
N PRO A 138 -32.56 -31.05 6.55
CA PRO A 138 -31.50 -31.18 5.57
C PRO A 138 -30.20 -30.55 6.09
N GLN A 139 -29.18 -31.39 6.28
CA GLN A 139 -27.81 -30.92 6.45
C GLN A 139 -27.30 -30.54 5.07
N ASN A 140 -27.00 -29.26 4.84
CA ASN A 140 -26.41 -28.78 3.59
C ASN A 140 -24.95 -29.25 3.49
N TRP A 141 -24.76 -30.50 3.06
CA TRP A 141 -23.47 -31.02 2.64
C TRP A 141 -23.04 -30.33 1.35
N GLN A 142 -21.83 -29.79 1.33
CA GLN A 142 -21.23 -29.15 0.17
C GLN A 142 -20.04 -29.98 -0.33
N PHE A 143 -19.91 -30.06 -1.64
CA PHE A 143 -18.78 -30.74 -2.28
C PHE A 143 -17.60 -29.79 -2.36
N TRP A 144 -16.40 -30.33 -2.16
CA TRP A 144 -15.19 -29.54 -2.19
C TRP A 144 -14.05 -30.24 -2.93
N ASN A 145 -13.20 -29.44 -3.52
CA ASN A 145 -11.84 -29.82 -3.94
C ASN A 145 -10.85 -28.97 -3.14
N LEU A 146 -9.75 -29.58 -2.74
CA LEU A 146 -8.68 -28.92 -1.99
C LEU A 146 -7.36 -29.21 -2.66
N TRP A 147 -6.56 -28.17 -2.88
CA TRP A 147 -5.22 -28.25 -3.40
C TRP A 147 -4.26 -27.61 -2.40
N LEU A 148 -3.17 -28.32 -2.13
CA LEU A 148 -2.04 -27.83 -1.35
C LEU A 148 -0.91 -27.62 -2.32
N ILE A 149 -0.38 -26.41 -2.37
CA ILE A 149 0.75 -26.05 -3.22
C ILE A 149 1.86 -25.55 -2.31
N ARG A 150 3.08 -26.04 -2.51
CA ARG A 150 4.23 -25.74 -1.66
C ARG A 150 5.39 -25.25 -2.51
N GLU A 151 6.03 -24.21 -2.01
CA GLU A 151 7.29 -23.70 -2.55
C GLU A 151 8.14 -23.19 -1.39
N ARG A 152 9.22 -23.90 -1.06
CA ARG A 152 10.17 -23.57 0.02
C ARG A 152 9.48 -23.22 1.35
N SER A 153 9.35 -21.92 1.63
CA SER A 153 8.81 -21.35 2.86
C SER A 153 7.32 -20.99 2.75
N ILE A 154 6.73 -21.09 1.57
CA ILE A 154 5.31 -20.81 1.31
C ILE A 154 4.53 -22.12 1.23
N GLN A 155 3.38 -22.12 1.90
CA GLN A 155 2.33 -23.12 1.75
C GLN A 155 1.01 -22.43 1.37
N MET A 156 0.50 -22.76 0.20
CA MET A 156 -0.79 -22.29 -0.29
C MET A 156 -1.84 -23.39 -0.16
N VAL A 157 -3.01 -23.02 0.34
CA VAL A 157 -4.20 -23.86 0.44
C VAL A 157 -5.26 -23.25 -0.45
N VAL A 158 -5.70 -24.00 -1.45
CA VAL A 158 -6.79 -23.62 -2.35
C VAL A 158 -7.97 -24.56 -2.12
N THR A 159 -9.14 -24.02 -1.80
CA THR A 159 -10.37 -24.79 -1.60
C THR A 159 -11.45 -24.30 -2.54
N TYR A 160 -12.07 -25.21 -3.29
CA TYR A 160 -13.18 -24.91 -4.18
C TYR A 160 -14.43 -25.63 -3.72
N PHE A 161 -15.44 -24.89 -3.29
CA PHE A 161 -16.78 -25.40 -2.97
C PHE A 161 -17.71 -25.26 -4.17
N TYR A 162 -18.52 -26.28 -4.42
CA TYR A 162 -19.42 -26.31 -5.57
C TYR A 162 -20.66 -27.18 -5.32
N ASP A 163 -21.71 -26.92 -6.10
CA ASP A 163 -22.84 -27.84 -6.26
C ASP A 163 -22.56 -28.79 -7.44
N PRO A 164 -22.58 -30.12 -7.25
CA PRO A 164 -22.33 -31.10 -8.32
C PRO A 164 -23.34 -31.05 -9.48
N ARG A 165 -24.46 -30.33 -9.32
CA ARG A 165 -25.44 -30.10 -10.40
C ARG A 165 -24.99 -29.01 -11.37
N ILE A 166 -24.07 -28.15 -10.96
CA ILE A 166 -23.49 -27.10 -11.80
C ILE A 166 -22.38 -27.75 -12.64
N LYS A 167 -22.60 -27.79 -13.95
CA LYS A 167 -21.79 -28.50 -14.97
C LYS A 167 -20.31 -28.09 -14.99
N ASP A 168 -19.50 -28.97 -15.58
CA ASP A 168 -18.04 -28.93 -15.81
C ASP A 168 -17.38 -27.59 -16.19
N GLU A 169 -18.13 -26.57 -16.60
CA GLU A 169 -17.61 -25.31 -17.14
C GLU A 169 -16.90 -24.46 -16.07
N HIS A 170 -17.52 -24.26 -14.90
CA HIS A 170 -16.86 -23.55 -13.79
C HIS A 170 -15.64 -24.33 -13.28
N PHE A 171 -15.69 -25.66 -13.30
CA PHE A 171 -14.54 -26.47 -12.90
C PHE A 171 -13.36 -26.30 -13.88
N LYS A 172 -13.62 -26.22 -15.19
CA LYS A 172 -12.58 -25.90 -16.18
C LYS A 172 -11.95 -24.53 -15.95
N ILE A 173 -12.77 -23.51 -15.66
CA ILE A 173 -12.28 -22.17 -15.33
C ILE A 173 -11.42 -22.21 -14.06
N VAL A 174 -11.84 -22.92 -13.01
CA VAL A 174 -11.03 -23.09 -11.80
C VAL A 174 -9.71 -23.79 -12.11
N GLN A 175 -9.70 -24.82 -12.97
CA GLN A 175 -8.45 -25.45 -13.40
C GLN A 175 -7.53 -24.45 -14.12
N GLN A 176 -8.06 -23.58 -14.97
CA GLN A 176 -7.29 -22.53 -15.63
C GLN A 176 -6.72 -21.51 -14.62
N ILE A 177 -7.50 -21.10 -13.61
CA ILE A 177 -7.03 -20.26 -12.50
C ILE A 177 -5.86 -20.95 -11.79
N LEU A 178 -6.03 -22.22 -11.40
CA LEU A 178 -5.00 -22.99 -10.69
C LEU A 178 -3.70 -23.14 -11.50
N HIS A 179 -3.81 -23.32 -12.81
CA HIS A 179 -2.66 -23.42 -13.71
C HIS A 179 -1.95 -22.07 -13.94
N SER A 180 -2.63 -20.96 -13.66
CA SER A 180 -2.04 -19.61 -13.73
C SER A 180 -1.29 -19.21 -12.46
N ILE A 181 -1.35 -20.00 -11.40
CA ILE A 181 -0.69 -19.71 -10.13
C ILE A 181 0.83 -19.74 -10.34
N GLN A 182 1.46 -18.62 -10.03
CA GLN A 182 2.91 -18.46 -9.99
C GLN A 182 3.31 -18.12 -8.56
N ILE A 183 4.09 -18.98 -7.91
CA ILE A 183 4.64 -18.71 -6.58
C ILE A 183 6.06 -18.20 -6.71
N THR A 184 6.38 -17.15 -5.97
CA THR A 184 7.71 -16.52 -5.99
C THR A 184 8.75 -17.47 -5.39
N LEU A 185 9.81 -17.77 -6.13
CA LEU A 185 10.91 -18.66 -5.71
C LEU A 185 11.76 -18.08 -4.58
N ASP A 186 11.81 -16.75 -4.48
CA ASP A 186 12.49 -16.01 -3.44
C ASP A 186 11.47 -15.10 -2.76
N PRO A 187 10.63 -15.62 -1.85
CA PRO A 187 9.55 -14.85 -1.29
C PRO A 187 10.05 -13.88 -0.22
N ALA A 188 9.45 -12.69 -0.17
CA ALA A 188 9.70 -11.73 0.90
C ALA A 188 9.30 -12.32 2.25
N HIS A 189 10.03 -11.99 3.31
CA HIS A 189 9.63 -12.41 4.65
C HIS A 189 8.28 -11.82 5.05
N PRO A 190 7.44 -12.54 5.82
CA PRO A 190 6.22 -11.98 6.40
C PRO A 190 6.55 -10.84 7.38
N PRO A 191 5.60 -9.96 7.70
CA PRO A 191 5.81 -8.82 8.59
C PRO A 191 6.51 -9.20 9.90
N GLU A 192 6.10 -10.29 10.55
CA GLU A 192 6.66 -10.69 11.84
C GLU A 192 8.15 -11.06 11.74
N LEU A 193 8.52 -11.81 10.69
CA LEU A 193 9.92 -12.16 10.45
C LEU A 193 10.74 -10.95 10.01
N PHE A 194 10.17 -10.08 9.18
CA PHE A 194 10.80 -8.82 8.80
C PHE A 194 11.09 -7.92 10.01
N ALA A 195 10.11 -7.74 10.92
CA ALA A 195 10.31 -6.96 12.14
C ALA A 195 11.44 -7.54 12.99
N GLN A 196 11.49 -8.87 13.10
CA GLN A 196 12.55 -9.55 13.83
C GLN A 196 13.93 -9.33 13.18
N GLU A 197 14.01 -9.36 11.85
CA GLU A 197 15.25 -9.05 11.12
C GLU A 197 15.71 -7.60 11.33
N VAL A 198 14.77 -6.66 11.32
CA VAL A 198 15.06 -5.24 11.63
C VAL A 198 15.61 -5.10 13.05
N LEU A 199 15.00 -5.75 14.04
CA LEU A 199 15.48 -5.74 15.42
C LEU A 199 16.89 -6.34 15.51
N THR A 200 17.12 -7.52 14.93
CA THR A 200 18.43 -8.17 14.93
C THR A 200 19.49 -7.31 14.24
N LEU A 201 19.14 -6.63 13.15
CA LEU A 201 20.04 -5.70 12.48
C LEU A 201 20.36 -4.48 13.35
N ALA A 202 19.36 -3.90 14.02
CA ALA A 202 19.54 -2.78 14.94
C ALA A 202 20.49 -3.14 16.10
N GLU A 203 20.26 -4.29 16.74
CA GLU A 203 21.10 -4.80 17.83
C GLU A 203 22.53 -5.09 17.36
N ALA A 204 22.71 -5.61 16.14
CA ALA A 204 24.02 -5.92 15.59
C ALA A 204 24.82 -4.67 15.21
N LYS A 205 24.17 -3.66 14.60
CA LYS A 205 24.83 -2.44 14.11
C LYS A 205 25.00 -1.38 15.20
N PHE A 206 24.08 -1.32 16.15
CA PHE A 206 24.03 -0.30 17.21
C PHE A 206 23.89 -0.97 18.60
N PRO A 207 24.86 -1.78 19.03
CA PRO A 207 24.75 -2.61 20.24
C PRO A 207 24.63 -1.81 21.55
N LEU A 208 24.93 -0.51 21.53
CA LEU A 208 24.82 0.37 22.69
C LEU A 208 23.43 1.00 22.83
N ILE A 209 22.57 0.87 21.82
CA ILE A 209 21.24 1.48 21.78
C ILE A 209 20.19 0.42 22.12
N PRO A 210 19.41 0.58 23.20
CA PRO A 210 18.39 -0.38 23.56
C PRO A 210 17.31 -0.44 22.47
N SER A 211 17.04 -1.65 21.99
CA SER A 211 16.14 -1.89 20.87
C SER A 211 15.16 -3.00 21.22
N HIS A 212 13.87 -2.84 20.91
CA HIS A 212 12.86 -3.91 21.06
C HIS A 212 11.62 -3.64 20.20
N LEU A 213 10.89 -4.70 19.86
CA LEU A 213 9.63 -4.60 19.11
C LEU A 213 8.46 -4.19 20.01
N LEU A 214 7.57 -3.37 19.47
CA LEU A 214 6.33 -2.93 20.11
C LEU A 214 5.11 -3.44 19.32
N PRO A 215 3.93 -3.57 19.97
CA PRO A 215 2.69 -3.90 19.27
C PRO A 215 2.37 -2.92 18.15
N GLY A 216 1.72 -3.42 17.08
CA GLY A 216 1.36 -2.59 15.93
C GLY A 216 2.51 -2.36 14.95
N PHE A 217 3.40 -3.33 14.79
CA PHE A 217 4.49 -3.34 13.80
C PHE A 217 5.46 -2.17 13.95
N ARG A 218 5.93 -1.94 15.18
CA ARG A 218 6.86 -0.85 15.53
C ARG A 218 8.14 -1.36 16.19
N LEU A 219 9.21 -0.59 16.08
CA LEU A 219 10.49 -0.79 16.76
C LEU A 219 10.76 0.40 17.69
N LYS A 220 11.01 0.15 18.98
CA LYS A 220 11.64 1.11 19.89
C LYS A 220 13.16 1.04 19.68
N PHE A 221 13.79 2.17 19.45
CA PHE A 221 15.23 2.30 19.22
C PHE A 221 15.77 3.52 19.98
N GLY A 222 16.37 3.26 21.16
CA GLY A 222 16.64 4.30 22.14
C GLY A 222 15.33 4.95 22.60
N GLU A 223 15.26 6.28 22.53
CA GLU A 223 14.03 7.02 22.82
C GLU A 223 13.07 7.10 21.64
N ALA A 224 13.53 6.82 20.41
CA ALA A 224 12.74 6.92 19.20
C ALA A 224 11.87 5.68 18.95
N GLU A 225 10.73 5.88 18.31
CA GLU A 225 9.85 4.81 17.84
C GLU A 225 9.74 4.88 16.32
N LEU A 226 10.03 3.75 15.66
CA LEU A 226 9.90 3.59 14.22
C LEU A 226 8.67 2.74 13.91
N ASN A 227 7.85 3.17 12.97
CA ASN A 227 6.90 2.26 12.35
C ASN A 227 7.57 1.50 11.20
N LEU A 228 7.41 0.18 11.20
CA LEU A 228 8.04 -0.71 10.24
C LEU A 228 7.24 -0.87 8.95
N SER A 229 6.02 -0.32 8.84
CA SER A 229 5.16 -0.47 7.66
C SER A 229 5.79 0.12 6.41
N ASN A 230 6.35 1.33 6.51
CA ASN A 230 7.05 1.97 5.39
C ASN A 230 8.30 1.20 4.96
N PHE A 231 9.08 0.70 5.93
CA PHE A 231 10.27 -0.10 5.64
C PHE A 231 9.90 -1.44 5.01
N TYR A 232 8.79 -2.03 5.43
CA TYR A 232 8.30 -3.27 4.85
C TYR A 232 7.84 -3.09 3.41
N ARG A 233 7.14 -1.99 3.10
CA ARG A 233 6.78 -1.63 1.72
C ARG A 233 8.02 -1.46 0.84
N ALA A 234 9.03 -0.73 1.32
CA ALA A 234 10.29 -0.56 0.61
C ALA A 234 11.02 -1.91 0.41
N TYR A 235 11.00 -2.78 1.43
CA TYR A 235 11.56 -4.12 1.36
C TYR A 235 10.87 -4.99 0.30
N LEU A 236 9.53 -4.95 0.19
CA LEU A 236 8.80 -5.69 -0.85
C LEU A 236 9.21 -5.28 -2.27
N ASN A 237 9.56 -4.01 -2.48
CA ASN A 237 9.99 -3.49 -3.78
C ASN A 237 11.47 -3.79 -4.09
N SER A 238 12.36 -3.64 -3.09
CA SER A 238 13.81 -3.80 -3.28
C SER A 238 14.47 -4.48 -2.07
N ARG A 239 14.42 -5.82 -2.04
CA ARG A 239 14.97 -6.62 -0.94
C ARG A 239 16.48 -6.52 -0.80
N SER A 240 17.21 -6.33 -1.90
CA SER A 240 18.67 -6.17 -1.88
C SER A 240 19.13 -4.91 -1.15
N GLU A 241 18.25 -3.91 -1.01
CA GLU A 241 18.56 -2.66 -0.31
C GLU A 241 18.13 -2.68 1.16
N PHE A 242 17.57 -3.78 1.65
CA PHE A 242 17.08 -3.93 3.02
C PHE A 242 18.06 -3.41 4.07
N GLU A 243 19.26 -3.99 4.12
CA GLU A 243 20.24 -3.66 5.16
C GLU A 243 20.63 -2.18 5.09
N LYS A 244 20.85 -1.66 3.87
CA LYS A 244 21.18 -0.25 3.63
C LYS A 244 20.08 0.66 4.13
N ASN A 245 18.83 0.42 3.73
CA ASN A 245 17.68 1.27 4.03
C ASN A 245 17.40 1.33 5.53
N ILE A 246 17.41 0.19 6.21
CA ILE A 246 17.23 0.13 7.67
C ILE A 246 18.40 0.79 8.40
N THR A 247 19.65 0.48 8.01
CA THR A 247 20.84 1.05 8.67
C THR A 247 20.88 2.56 8.52
N THR A 248 20.57 3.09 7.33
CA THR A 248 20.47 4.54 7.09
C THR A 248 19.41 5.17 7.99
N ALA A 249 18.21 4.61 8.06
CA ALA A 249 17.16 5.17 8.91
C ALA A 249 17.51 5.17 10.40
N LEU A 250 18.08 4.07 10.92
CA LEU A 250 18.55 4.00 12.30
C LEU A 250 19.68 5.00 12.57
N ALA A 251 20.63 5.13 11.64
CA ALA A 251 21.71 6.11 11.74
C ALA A 251 21.18 7.55 11.73
N THR A 252 20.21 7.86 10.88
CA THR A 252 19.55 9.18 10.85
C THR A 252 18.87 9.50 12.18
N ILE A 253 18.21 8.52 12.80
CA ILE A 253 17.60 8.70 14.13
C ILE A 253 18.65 8.97 15.21
N LEU A 254 19.79 8.29 15.19
CA LEU A 254 20.88 8.59 16.11
C LEU A 254 21.46 9.96 15.84
N GLN A 255 21.67 10.32 14.58
CA GLN A 255 22.13 11.67 14.22
C GLN A 255 21.18 12.71 14.78
N ILE A 256 19.86 12.57 14.58
CA ILE A 256 18.85 13.49 15.12
C ILE A 256 18.90 13.56 16.67
N ASN A 257 19.21 12.46 17.35
CA ASN A 257 19.24 12.38 18.82
C ASN A 257 20.61 12.74 19.44
N GLU A 258 21.72 12.72 18.69
CA GLU A 258 23.11 12.87 19.18
C GLU A 258 23.83 14.16 18.72
N TRP A 259 23.14 15.24 18.39
CA TRP A 259 23.83 16.45 17.91
C TRP A 259 24.77 17.10 18.94
N GLY A 260 26.07 16.79 18.77
CA GLY A 260 27.22 17.63 19.10
C GLY A 260 27.64 18.51 17.90
N THR A 261 28.34 19.61 18.20
CA THR A 261 28.29 20.90 17.48
C THR A 261 29.00 21.05 16.13
N ASP A 262 29.88 20.13 15.71
CA ASP A 262 30.82 20.45 14.60
C ASP A 262 30.45 19.83 13.24
N GLN A 263 29.53 18.86 13.19
CA GLN A 263 28.97 18.31 11.93
C GLN A 263 27.55 18.81 11.62
N THR A 264 27.00 19.65 12.49
CA THR A 264 25.59 20.05 12.52
C THR A 264 25.32 21.45 11.95
N GLU A 265 26.35 22.15 11.47
CA GLU A 265 26.21 23.56 11.09
C GLU A 265 26.95 23.92 9.79
N PRO A 266 26.47 23.44 8.62
CA PRO A 266 27.08 23.76 7.33
C PRO A 266 26.98 25.26 7.02
N GLU A 267 27.87 25.74 6.15
CA GLU A 267 27.76 27.09 5.60
C GLU A 267 26.54 27.18 4.66
N PHE A 268 25.80 28.29 4.73
CA PHE A 268 24.53 28.47 4.01
C PHE A 268 24.67 28.16 2.52
N GLU A 269 25.71 28.72 1.88
CA GLU A 269 25.94 28.56 0.43
C GLU A 269 26.18 27.11 0.00
N GLN A 270 26.54 26.20 0.91
CA GLN A 270 26.74 24.77 0.59
C GLN A 270 25.44 23.97 0.55
N VAL A 271 24.39 24.48 1.21
CA VAL A 271 23.10 23.80 1.36
C VAL A 271 21.96 24.53 0.68
N ARG A 272 22.15 25.82 0.33
CA ARG A 272 21.15 26.74 -0.20
C ARG A 272 20.25 26.14 -1.28
N ASP A 273 20.82 25.48 -2.29
CA ASP A 273 20.07 24.93 -3.43
C ASP A 273 19.34 23.61 -3.11
N ARG A 274 19.58 23.06 -1.92
CA ARG A 274 19.00 21.80 -1.41
C ARG A 274 18.01 22.03 -0.29
N ILE A 275 17.76 23.28 0.09
CA ILE A 275 16.72 23.59 1.09
C ILE A 275 15.35 23.35 0.45
N MET A 276 14.57 22.43 1.02
CA MET A 276 13.27 22.00 0.50
C MET A 276 12.17 22.16 1.56
N PRO A 277 10.92 22.45 1.16
CA PRO A 277 9.79 22.51 2.08
C PRO A 277 9.16 21.12 2.23
N ILE A 278 8.76 20.79 3.45
CA ILE A 278 8.06 19.54 3.77
C ILE A 278 6.81 19.81 4.60
N LEU A 279 5.73 19.10 4.31
CA LEU A 279 4.52 19.15 5.12
C LEU A 279 4.62 18.20 6.31
N LEU A 280 4.16 18.67 7.47
CA LEU A 280 3.94 17.88 8.67
C LEU A 280 2.59 18.26 9.28
N SER A 281 2.01 17.41 10.13
CA SER A 281 0.91 17.87 10.98
C SER A 281 1.45 18.88 12.01
N ARG A 282 0.67 19.94 12.24
CA ARG A 282 0.97 20.99 13.20
C ARG A 282 1.13 20.42 14.60
N ASP A 283 0.25 19.50 14.98
CA ASP A 283 0.31 18.83 16.29
C ASP A 283 1.60 18.02 16.44
N SER A 284 2.04 17.30 15.40
CA SER A 284 3.31 16.57 15.47
C SER A 284 4.49 17.52 15.62
N TRP A 285 4.52 18.63 14.85
CA TRP A 285 5.60 19.62 14.93
C TRP A 285 5.69 20.25 16.31
N GLN A 286 4.58 20.80 16.82
CA GLN A 286 4.58 21.55 18.07
C GLN A 286 4.89 20.67 19.29
N ASN A 287 4.45 19.41 19.30
CA ASN A 287 4.64 18.52 20.43
C ASN A 287 5.98 17.77 20.43
N HIS A 288 6.54 17.48 19.25
CA HIS A 288 7.72 16.60 19.15
C HIS A 288 8.96 17.29 18.58
N PHE A 289 8.80 18.40 17.85
CA PHE A 289 9.88 19.03 17.09
C PHE A 289 9.91 20.57 17.21
N PRO A 290 9.77 21.16 18.41
CA PRO A 290 9.58 22.60 18.57
C PRO A 290 10.76 23.46 18.11
N ASN A 291 11.96 22.88 17.95
CA ASN A 291 13.18 23.61 17.55
C ASN A 291 13.41 23.62 16.03
N PHE A 292 12.56 22.95 15.26
CA PHE A 292 12.65 22.96 13.80
C PHE A 292 11.98 24.21 13.25
N VAL A 293 12.63 24.81 12.25
CA VAL A 293 12.13 25.99 11.56
C VAL A 293 10.94 25.58 10.70
N GLY A 294 9.81 26.25 10.91
CA GLY A 294 8.60 26.04 10.15
C GLY A 294 7.55 27.11 10.47
N GLU A 295 6.41 26.99 9.82
CA GLU A 295 5.25 27.84 10.06
C GLU A 295 3.93 27.06 10.00
N ASN A 296 2.92 27.58 10.69
CA ASN A 296 1.59 27.00 10.65
C ASN A 296 0.96 27.19 9.27
N TRP A 297 0.30 26.15 8.78
CA TRP A 297 -0.46 26.18 7.54
C TRP A 297 -1.92 25.73 7.77
N ILE A 298 -2.69 25.57 6.70
CA ILE A 298 -4.12 25.18 6.74
C ILE A 298 -4.31 23.71 7.12
N ALA A 299 -5.53 23.28 7.43
CA ALA A 299 -5.93 21.87 7.60
C ALA A 299 -5.10 21.10 8.65
N ASN A 300 -4.74 21.77 9.74
CA ASN A 300 -3.81 21.26 10.77
C ASN A 300 -2.42 20.88 10.24
N LEU A 301 -1.98 21.47 9.13
CA LEU A 301 -0.65 21.28 8.58
C LEU A 301 0.31 22.39 9.05
N ALA A 302 1.59 22.09 8.92
CA ALA A 302 2.70 23.02 9.05
C ALA A 302 3.70 22.78 7.92
N ILE A 303 4.34 23.86 7.47
CA ILE A 303 5.43 23.81 6.49
C ILE A 303 6.73 23.89 7.27
N LEU A 304 7.57 22.86 7.16
CA LEU A 304 8.90 22.81 7.75
C LEU A 304 9.97 22.86 6.66
N TYR A 305 11.19 23.20 7.03
CA TYR A 305 12.31 23.27 6.09
C TYR A 305 13.36 22.21 6.38
N VAL A 306 13.81 21.56 5.32
CA VAL A 306 14.84 20.51 5.36
C VAL A 306 15.94 20.82 4.37
N VAL A 307 17.11 20.22 4.57
CA VAL A 307 18.14 20.12 3.52
C VAL A 307 18.07 18.72 2.94
N ASP A 308 17.87 18.66 1.62
CA ASP A 308 17.81 17.44 0.84
C ASP A 308 19.23 16.87 0.61
N GLU A 309 19.35 15.56 0.81
CA GLU A 309 20.54 14.76 0.57
C GLU A 309 20.17 13.56 -0.31
N SER A 310 21.17 12.92 -0.92
CA SER A 310 20.94 11.91 -1.97
C SER A 310 20.06 10.70 -1.56
N ASN A 311 19.90 10.43 -0.26
CA ASN A 311 19.05 9.33 0.23
C ASN A 311 18.28 9.71 1.52
N ALA A 312 18.31 10.97 1.94
CA ALA A 312 17.74 11.42 3.21
C ALA A 312 17.53 12.92 3.17
N TYR A 313 16.91 13.47 4.20
CA TYR A 313 16.90 14.90 4.46
C TYR A 313 17.04 15.13 5.95
N TRP A 314 17.49 16.32 6.34
CA TRP A 314 17.56 16.72 7.75
C TRP A 314 16.87 18.08 7.95
N TYR A 315 16.19 18.24 9.08
CA TYR A 315 15.43 19.46 9.39
C TYR A 315 16.35 20.60 9.76
N ILE A 316 15.96 21.81 9.35
CA ILE A 316 16.68 23.04 9.68
C ILE A 316 16.21 23.52 11.05
N HIS A 317 17.16 23.90 11.91
CA HIS A 317 16.89 24.39 13.26
C HIS A 317 17.02 25.91 13.34
N GLU A 318 16.34 26.52 14.31
CA GLU A 318 16.38 27.99 14.51
C GLU A 318 17.82 28.53 14.61
N LYS A 319 18.70 27.78 15.28
CA LYS A 319 20.14 28.13 15.40
C LYS A 319 20.86 28.27 14.06
N LEU A 320 20.48 27.47 13.05
CA LEU A 320 21.05 27.57 11.71
C LEU A 320 20.57 28.82 10.99
N LEU A 321 19.31 29.21 11.20
CA LEU A 321 18.77 30.45 10.67
C LEU A 321 19.55 31.65 11.21
N GLU A 322 19.78 31.68 12.54
CA GLU A 322 20.60 32.71 13.19
C GLU A 322 22.04 32.74 12.64
N LYS A 323 22.66 31.57 12.47
CA LYS A 323 24.02 31.46 11.92
C LYS A 323 24.11 31.96 10.48
N TRP A 324 23.17 31.56 9.63
CA TRP A 324 23.14 31.96 8.23
C TRP A 324 22.73 33.43 8.05
N GLY A 325 22.20 34.05 9.10
CA GLY A 325 21.77 35.45 9.07
C GLY A 325 20.57 35.66 8.16
N ILE A 326 19.73 34.63 7.99
CA ILE A 326 18.50 34.68 7.19
C ILE A 326 17.27 34.64 8.11
N ASN A 327 16.15 35.18 7.65
CA ASN A 327 14.88 35.14 8.37
C ASN A 327 13.92 34.05 7.83
N TYR A 328 12.76 33.93 8.48
CA TYR A 328 11.73 32.92 8.17
C TYR A 328 11.14 33.11 6.76
N GLU A 329 10.91 34.35 6.35
CA GLU A 329 10.38 34.66 5.01
C GLU A 329 11.39 34.30 3.92
N GLU A 330 12.68 34.57 4.15
CA GLU A 330 13.76 34.27 3.20
C GLU A 330 13.93 32.77 2.98
N ILE A 331 13.91 31.96 4.05
CA ILE A 331 14.00 30.51 3.91
C ILE A 331 12.75 29.91 3.25
N HIS A 332 11.57 30.48 3.54
CA HIS A 332 10.31 30.04 2.93
C HIS A 332 10.33 30.22 1.40
N GLU A 333 10.61 31.44 0.94
CA GLU A 333 10.66 31.75 -0.50
C GLU A 333 11.77 30.96 -1.21
N LEU A 334 12.92 30.76 -0.56
CA LEU A 334 14.00 29.93 -1.08
C LEU A 334 13.54 28.47 -1.26
N ALA A 335 12.91 27.90 -0.23
CA ALA A 335 12.44 26.52 -0.25
C ALA A 335 11.39 26.30 -1.35
N LEU A 336 10.42 27.19 -1.49
CA LEU A 336 9.43 27.12 -2.56
C LEU A 336 10.06 27.23 -3.95
N THR A 337 11.04 28.12 -4.11
CA THR A 337 11.80 28.25 -5.37
C THR A 337 12.56 26.97 -5.72
N ASN A 338 13.18 26.33 -4.72
CA ASN A 338 13.89 25.06 -4.91
C ASN A 338 12.92 23.92 -5.22
N LEU A 339 11.73 23.90 -4.60
CA LEU A 339 10.67 22.93 -4.88
C LEU A 339 10.17 23.03 -6.33
N ASP A 340 9.87 24.24 -6.81
CA ASP A 340 9.45 24.45 -8.20
C ASP A 340 10.54 23.94 -9.17
N ARG A 341 11.81 24.28 -8.90
CA ARG A 341 12.96 23.81 -9.69
C ARG A 341 13.11 22.28 -9.66
N TYR A 342 12.95 21.67 -8.49
CA TYR A 342 13.04 20.22 -8.31
C TYR A 342 12.08 19.50 -9.26
N PHE A 343 10.83 19.96 -9.32
CA PHE A 343 9.80 19.35 -10.17
C PHE A 343 9.97 19.66 -11.66
N GLU A 344 10.58 20.78 -12.02
CA GLU A 344 10.97 21.06 -13.41
C GLU A 344 12.04 20.08 -13.93
N TYR A 345 13.01 19.71 -13.08
CA TYR A 345 14.08 18.79 -13.46
C TYR A 345 13.70 17.31 -13.43
N HIS A 346 12.89 16.88 -12.46
CA HIS A 346 12.65 15.45 -12.19
C HIS A 346 11.56 14.80 -13.05
N GLN A 347 11.00 15.49 -14.06
CA GLN A 347 9.95 14.99 -14.98
C GLN A 347 8.90 14.13 -14.26
N ILE A 348 8.05 14.77 -13.47
CA ILE A 348 6.99 14.06 -12.74
C ILE A 348 6.06 13.37 -13.75
N GLU A 349 5.94 12.06 -13.61
CA GLU A 349 4.95 11.26 -14.32
C GLU A 349 3.62 11.35 -13.57
N LEU A 350 2.63 11.93 -14.24
CA LEU A 350 1.26 12.02 -13.74
C LEU A 350 0.39 10.97 -14.43
N ILE A 351 -0.34 10.20 -13.64
CA ILE A 351 -1.41 9.30 -14.11
C ILE A 351 -2.69 10.13 -14.13
N CYS A 352 -3.22 10.34 -15.32
CA CYS A 352 -4.49 11.00 -15.54
C CYS A 352 -5.58 9.93 -15.69
N MET A 353 -6.52 9.87 -14.75
CA MET A 353 -7.69 9.02 -14.91
C MET A 353 -8.78 9.80 -15.64
N SER A 354 -9.00 9.43 -16.91
CA SER A 354 -9.96 10.11 -17.80
C SER A 354 -11.28 9.37 -17.91
N ARG A 355 -12.36 10.16 -18.05
CA ARG A 355 -13.63 9.72 -18.63
C ARG A 355 -13.81 10.39 -20.00
N GLU A 356 -14.91 10.10 -20.69
CA GLU A 356 -15.21 10.51 -22.07
C GLU A 356 -15.04 12.04 -22.34
N ASP A 357 -15.08 12.89 -21.29
CA ASP A 357 -14.95 14.36 -21.39
C ASP A 357 -13.62 14.95 -20.85
N GLY A 358 -12.66 14.13 -20.42
CA GLY A 358 -11.33 14.58 -19.93
C GLY A 358 -10.87 13.91 -18.62
N PRO A 359 -9.66 14.25 -18.12
CA PRO A 359 -9.15 13.74 -16.85
C PRO A 359 -9.77 14.44 -15.64
N ASP A 360 -10.59 13.71 -14.89
CA ASP A 360 -11.22 14.21 -13.65
C ASP A 360 -10.30 14.08 -12.43
N MET A 361 -9.17 13.36 -12.59
CA MET A 361 -8.29 13.01 -11.48
C MET A 361 -6.83 12.84 -11.93
N ILE A 362 -5.90 13.34 -11.11
CA ILE A 362 -4.46 13.25 -11.27
C ILE A 362 -3.85 12.62 -10.03
N ILE A 363 -3.03 11.59 -10.25
CA ILE A 363 -2.22 10.93 -9.22
C ILE A 363 -0.79 10.83 -9.72
N GLN A 364 0.21 10.95 -8.84
CA GLN A 364 1.60 10.73 -9.21
C GLN A 364 1.88 9.23 -9.43
N SER A 365 2.64 8.90 -10.47
CA SER A 365 2.93 7.49 -10.80
C SER A 365 3.87 6.82 -9.78
N LYS A 366 4.69 7.61 -9.08
CA LYS A 366 5.74 7.15 -8.17
C LYS A 366 5.66 7.91 -6.84
N PRO A 367 5.78 7.20 -5.70
CA PRO A 367 5.98 7.84 -4.41
C PRO A 367 7.32 8.61 -4.38
N ASP A 368 7.30 9.82 -3.85
CA ASP A 368 8.45 10.68 -3.60
C ASP A 368 8.21 11.49 -2.31
N ALA A 369 9.28 11.79 -1.56
CA ALA A 369 9.17 12.48 -0.27
C ALA A 369 8.60 13.91 -0.36
N TYR A 370 8.56 14.50 -1.56
CA TYR A 370 8.04 15.85 -1.81
C TYR A 370 6.67 15.86 -2.48
N ASN A 371 6.06 14.69 -2.70
CA ASN A 371 4.75 14.56 -3.35
C ASN A 371 3.67 15.42 -2.68
N ALA A 372 3.51 15.31 -1.36
CA ALA A 372 2.54 16.15 -0.65
C ALA A 372 2.91 17.64 -0.72
N SER A 373 4.20 17.97 -0.62
CA SER A 373 4.70 19.35 -0.73
C SER A 373 4.40 19.99 -2.09
N GLN A 374 4.11 19.19 -3.12
CA GLN A 374 3.77 19.69 -4.44
C GLN A 374 2.51 20.59 -4.44
N VAL A 375 1.63 20.45 -3.45
CA VAL A 375 0.50 21.38 -3.26
C VAL A 375 0.95 22.83 -3.01
N LEU A 376 2.19 23.03 -2.54
CA LEU A 376 2.82 24.33 -2.33
C LEU A 376 3.44 24.90 -3.62
N SER A 377 3.63 24.07 -4.64
CA SER A 377 4.30 24.46 -5.90
C SER A 377 3.36 25.24 -6.82
N ARG A 378 3.81 26.43 -7.24
CA ARG A 378 3.08 27.23 -8.23
C ARG A 378 3.11 26.57 -9.60
N GLY A 379 4.22 25.92 -9.95
CA GLY A 379 4.37 25.18 -11.19
C GLY A 379 3.37 24.03 -11.31
N PHE A 380 3.16 23.28 -10.22
CA PHE A 380 2.14 22.22 -10.16
C PHE A 380 0.74 22.79 -10.36
N TYR A 381 0.38 23.83 -9.60
CA TYR A 381 -0.93 24.48 -9.70
C TYR A 381 -1.28 24.86 -11.15
N GLN A 382 -0.36 25.53 -11.84
CA GLN A 382 -0.56 25.95 -13.24
C GLN A 382 -0.76 24.78 -14.20
N GLN A 383 -0.16 23.63 -13.92
CA GLN A 383 -0.31 22.41 -14.72
C GLN A 383 -1.63 21.71 -14.42
N ALA A 384 -1.94 21.47 -13.14
CA ALA A 384 -3.15 20.79 -12.70
C ALA A 384 -4.42 21.48 -13.21
N ARG A 385 -4.47 22.82 -13.20
CA ARG A 385 -5.62 23.58 -13.73
C ARG A 385 -5.93 23.37 -15.20
N ARG A 386 -4.93 23.04 -16.01
CA ARG A 386 -5.14 22.78 -17.44
C ARG A 386 -5.99 21.52 -17.66
N PHE A 387 -6.04 20.65 -16.66
CA PHE A 387 -6.73 19.37 -16.70
C PHE A 387 -7.98 19.37 -15.81
N LEU A 388 -7.87 19.85 -14.57
CA LEU A 388 -8.92 19.71 -13.54
C LEU A 388 -9.90 20.89 -13.46
N GLY A 389 -9.60 21.99 -14.16
CA GLY A 389 -10.40 23.22 -14.14
C GLY A 389 -9.78 24.35 -13.32
N SER A 390 -10.51 25.46 -13.20
CA SER A 390 -10.01 26.68 -12.53
C SER A 390 -9.77 26.49 -11.03
N GLU A 391 -10.53 25.58 -10.42
CA GLU A 391 -10.51 25.18 -9.01
C GLU A 391 -10.58 23.65 -8.96
N PHE A 392 -9.87 23.04 -8.03
CA PHE A 392 -9.83 21.59 -7.87
C PHE A 392 -9.59 21.22 -6.40
N LEU A 393 -9.87 19.97 -6.04
CA LEU A 393 -9.57 19.46 -4.70
C LEU A 393 -8.22 18.72 -4.71
N ALA A 394 -7.51 18.81 -3.59
CA ALA A 394 -6.28 18.08 -3.35
C ALA A 394 -6.37 17.27 -2.06
N GLY A 395 -5.92 16.02 -2.09
CA GLY A 395 -5.79 15.14 -0.93
C GLY A 395 -4.33 14.83 -0.63
N VAL A 396 -3.92 15.09 0.62
CA VAL A 396 -2.55 14.85 1.13
C VAL A 396 -2.60 14.07 2.46
N PRO A 397 -2.98 12.78 2.44
CA PRO A 397 -3.08 11.95 3.64
C PRO A 397 -1.74 11.69 4.33
N ASN A 398 -0.64 11.68 3.58
CA ASN A 398 0.72 11.40 4.05
C ASN A 398 1.73 12.23 3.22
N ARG A 399 3.01 12.13 3.56
CA ARG A 399 4.10 12.87 2.91
C ARG A 399 4.33 12.51 1.42
N ASP A 400 4.21 11.24 1.08
CA ASP A 400 4.59 10.70 -0.23
C ASP A 400 3.43 10.54 -1.23
N PHE A 401 2.26 11.10 -0.91
CA PHE A 401 1.07 10.99 -1.73
C PHE A 401 0.37 12.33 -1.90
N LEU A 402 0.07 12.65 -3.17
CA LEU A 402 -0.82 13.72 -3.57
C LEU A 402 -1.83 13.19 -4.59
N LEU A 403 -3.08 13.50 -4.35
CA LEU A 403 -4.20 13.29 -5.26
C LEU A 403 -4.82 14.64 -5.59
N ALA A 404 -5.11 14.91 -6.86
CA ALA A 404 -5.88 16.07 -7.27
C ALA A 404 -7.10 15.66 -8.10
N LEU A 405 -8.26 16.26 -7.87
CA LEU A 405 -9.51 15.90 -8.53
C LEU A 405 -10.37 17.12 -8.86
N SER A 406 -11.16 17.04 -9.94
CA SER A 406 -12.08 18.11 -10.32
C SER A 406 -13.27 18.20 -9.36
N LEU A 407 -13.88 19.40 -9.28
CA LEU A 407 -15.03 19.71 -8.42
C LEU A 407 -16.39 19.29 -9.02
N SER A 408 -16.41 18.68 -10.20
CA SER A 408 -17.62 18.43 -10.99
C SER A 408 -18.55 17.33 -10.46
N GLU A 409 -18.07 16.38 -9.62
CA GLU A 409 -18.86 15.21 -9.20
C GLU A 409 -18.84 14.92 -7.68
N SER A 410 -19.93 15.25 -6.98
CA SER A 410 -20.05 15.10 -5.52
C SER A 410 -19.91 13.66 -4.98
N GLN A 411 -20.40 12.66 -5.70
CA GLN A 411 -20.35 11.25 -5.25
C GLN A 411 -18.93 10.68 -5.22
N ILE A 412 -18.07 11.10 -6.16
CA ILE A 412 -16.66 10.69 -6.21
C ILE A 412 -15.89 11.37 -5.08
N ILE A 413 -16.18 12.65 -4.82
CA ILE A 413 -15.59 13.43 -3.73
C ILE A 413 -15.85 12.75 -2.38
N GLU A 414 -17.10 12.33 -2.10
CA GLU A 414 -17.44 11.62 -0.85
C GLU A 414 -16.65 10.32 -0.68
N LYS A 415 -16.53 9.51 -1.75
CA LYS A 415 -15.77 8.26 -1.72
C LYS A 415 -14.28 8.50 -1.52
N ILE A 416 -13.73 9.51 -2.17
CA ILE A 416 -12.32 9.89 -2.05
C ILE A 416 -12.03 10.43 -0.65
N GLN A 417 -12.90 11.29 -0.11
CA GLN A 417 -12.80 11.78 1.25
C GLN A 417 -12.82 10.63 2.27
N HIS A 418 -13.70 9.64 2.07
CA HIS A 418 -13.73 8.44 2.91
C HIS A 418 -12.42 7.64 2.83
N ASN A 419 -11.88 7.47 1.62
CA ASN A 419 -10.61 6.76 1.42
C ASN A 419 -9.43 7.51 2.05
N ILE A 420 -9.33 8.83 1.87
CA ILE A 420 -8.31 9.68 2.49
C ILE A 420 -8.38 9.60 4.02
N ALA A 421 -9.59 9.64 4.60
CA ALA A 421 -9.74 9.50 6.04
C ALA A 421 -9.32 8.10 6.53
N CYS A 422 -9.66 7.05 5.78
CA CYS A 422 -9.23 5.68 6.07
C CYS A 422 -7.70 5.52 5.95
N ASP A 423 -7.10 6.17 4.97
CA ASP A 423 -5.66 6.17 4.70
C ASP A 423 -4.91 6.96 5.79
N TYR A 424 -5.37 8.15 6.14
CA TYR A 424 -4.88 8.95 7.27
C TYR A 424 -4.82 8.14 8.58
N LEU A 425 -5.83 7.32 8.87
CA LEU A 425 -5.86 6.49 10.08
C LEU A 425 -4.91 5.29 10.05
N LYS A 426 -4.46 4.86 8.86
CA LYS A 426 -3.65 3.64 8.66
C LYS A 426 -2.20 3.92 8.28
N MET A 427 -1.87 5.16 7.91
CA MET A 427 -0.57 5.53 7.37
C MET A 427 0.38 6.08 8.44
N ASP A 428 1.67 5.90 8.17
CA ASP A 428 2.75 6.38 9.03
C ASP A 428 3.07 7.85 8.73
N HIS A 429 3.06 8.68 9.77
CA HIS A 429 3.15 10.15 9.67
C HIS A 429 1.99 10.78 8.90
N PRO A 430 0.77 10.63 9.42
CA PRO A 430 -0.41 11.20 8.78
C PRO A 430 -0.32 12.73 8.76
N LEU A 431 -0.70 13.32 7.63
CA LEU A 431 -0.69 14.77 7.45
C LEU A 431 -2.06 15.35 7.76
N THR A 432 -3.06 15.08 6.92
CA THR A 432 -4.43 15.53 7.14
C THR A 432 -5.44 14.57 6.49
N ASP A 433 -6.59 14.40 7.12
CA ASP A 433 -7.74 13.67 6.58
C ASP A 433 -8.66 14.59 5.75
N GLN A 434 -8.35 15.88 5.71
CA GLN A 434 -9.14 16.88 5.00
C GLN A 434 -8.70 17.00 3.54
N LEU A 435 -9.69 17.21 2.68
CA LEU A 435 -9.44 17.70 1.33
C LEU A 435 -9.12 19.20 1.39
N LEU A 436 -8.26 19.63 0.50
CA LEU A 436 -7.88 21.03 0.31
C LEU A 436 -8.53 21.53 -0.99
N VAL A 437 -9.10 22.74 -0.97
CA VAL A 437 -9.54 23.44 -2.17
C VAL A 437 -8.38 24.27 -2.69
N VAL A 438 -8.00 24.04 -3.94
CA VAL A 438 -6.93 24.78 -4.61
C VAL A 438 -7.54 25.74 -5.62
N THR A 439 -7.33 27.05 -5.41
CA THR A 439 -7.89 28.14 -6.21
C THR A 439 -6.79 29.06 -6.75
N ALA A 440 -7.15 30.08 -7.53
CA ALA A 440 -6.18 31.06 -8.05
C ALA A 440 -5.57 31.94 -6.95
N ASP A 441 -6.29 32.11 -5.85
CA ASP A 441 -5.91 33.00 -4.76
C ASP A 441 -5.20 32.25 -3.62
N GLY A 442 -5.13 30.92 -3.69
CA GLY A 442 -4.44 30.09 -2.72
C GLY A 442 -5.13 28.76 -2.43
N VAL A 443 -4.73 28.16 -1.31
CA VAL A 443 -5.24 26.85 -0.84
C VAL A 443 -6.05 27.07 0.43
N SER A 444 -7.19 26.39 0.57
CA SER A 444 -8.04 26.41 1.77
C SER A 444 -8.57 25.03 2.13
N GLU A 445 -9.17 24.88 3.30
CA GLU A 445 -9.84 23.65 3.72
C GLU A 445 -11.14 23.42 2.92
N TYR A 446 -11.42 22.17 2.54
CA TYR A 446 -12.70 21.79 1.95
C TYR A 446 -13.71 21.47 3.05
N CYS A 447 -14.71 22.34 3.21
CA CYS A 447 -15.76 22.19 4.24
C CYS A 447 -16.97 21.36 3.79
N GLY A 448 -16.91 20.71 2.62
CA GLY A 448 -18.06 20.01 2.02
C GLY A 448 -19.08 20.95 1.38
N VAL A 449 -20.03 20.38 0.63
CA VAL A 449 -21.28 21.06 0.27
C VAL A 449 -22.26 20.78 1.41
N GLY A 450 -22.69 21.82 2.13
CA GLY A 450 -23.65 21.70 3.23
C GLY A 450 -25.05 21.28 2.79
#